data_AF-A0A0C3E1W0-F1
#
_entry.id   AF-A0A0C3E1W0-F1
#
_cell.length_a   1.000
_cell.length_b   1.000
_cell.length_c   1.000
_cell.angle_alpha   90.00
_cell.angle_beta   90.00
_cell.angle_gamma   90.00
#
_symmetry.space_group_name_H-M   'P 1'
#
loop_
_entity.id
_entity.type
_entity.pdbx_description
1 polymer ?
#
loop_
_entity_poly.entity_id
_entity_poly.type
_entity_poly.pdbx_seq_one_letter_code
_entity_poly.pdbx_strand_id
1 'polypeptide(L)'
;MPSPLPSTSRYLPAVFGGSHWFAQESFENIVIFGDSYSKLNDSQTWVDHLGRRLRKQNKEVEIHNFAFPGATAEEDLSKQLSRFFTVFPTKNSSSKTPPLDPDKTTFFIFLGINDCGSTDSDELEFVIETILDTVHDLYVKAGARKFIFVNVPPIDRSPQVVDSGSSDEIEERVKTWNDLLEAQMMEFGASSKEAAVLLFSLHQVLTEVLENPFTFDFSEDDPTTQGGGIWEDDLHLTIEVHDILAERLLASVF
;
A
#
# COMPACT_ATOMS: atom_id res chain seq x y z
N MET A 1 -19.01 4.38 18.18
CA MET A 1 -19.48 3.02 17.80
C MET A 1 -18.78 2.68 16.51
N PRO A 2 -18.32 1.43 16.31
CA PRO A 2 -17.69 1.02 15.06
C PRO A 2 -18.62 1.25 13.86
N SER A 3 -18.05 1.71 12.76
CA SER A 3 -18.73 1.80 11.47
C SER A 3 -18.70 0.43 10.78
N PRO A 4 -19.67 0.12 9.90
CA PRO A 4 -19.54 -1.02 8.99
C PRO A 4 -18.27 -0.90 8.16
N LEU A 5 -17.64 -2.04 7.86
CA LEU A 5 -16.57 -2.08 6.88
C LEU A 5 -17.09 -1.65 5.49
N PRO A 6 -16.22 -1.10 4.63
CA PRO A 6 -16.56 -0.86 3.24
C PRO A 6 -16.94 -2.17 2.53
N SER A 7 -17.80 -2.07 1.52
CA SER A 7 -18.14 -3.21 0.67
C SER A 7 -17.01 -3.48 -0.32
N THR A 8 -16.87 -4.73 -0.76
CA THR A 8 -15.93 -5.07 -1.82
C THR A 8 -16.29 -4.36 -3.12
N SER A 9 -15.27 -4.00 -3.89
CA SER A 9 -15.40 -3.36 -5.19
C SER A 9 -14.23 -3.77 -6.09
N ARG A 10 -14.23 -3.31 -7.35
CA ARG A 10 -13.11 -3.59 -8.25
C ARG A 10 -11.76 -3.03 -7.74
N TYR A 11 -11.78 -1.93 -6.97
CA TYR A 11 -10.57 -1.35 -6.37
C TYR A 11 -10.36 -1.80 -4.93
N LEU A 12 -11.32 -2.51 -4.35
CA LEU A 12 -11.25 -3.08 -3.00
C LEU A 12 -11.70 -4.55 -3.03
N PRO A 13 -10.92 -5.44 -3.68
CA PRO A 13 -11.35 -6.81 -3.95
C PRO A 13 -11.60 -7.64 -2.69
N ALA A 14 -10.86 -7.38 -1.61
CA ALA A 14 -10.96 -8.12 -0.36
C ALA A 14 -11.14 -7.19 0.85
N VAL A 15 -12.12 -7.53 1.69
CA VAL A 15 -12.39 -6.87 2.97
C VAL A 15 -12.70 -7.93 4.01
N PHE A 16 -11.97 -7.92 5.12
CA PHE A 16 -12.05 -8.94 6.15
C PHE A 16 -12.02 -8.34 7.56
N GLY A 17 -12.90 -8.83 8.43
CA GLY A 17 -12.79 -8.72 9.89
C GLY A 17 -12.98 -7.33 10.55
N GLY A 18 -12.82 -7.29 11.87
CA GLY A 18 -12.50 -6.10 12.67
C GLY A 18 -13.65 -5.23 13.17
N SER A 19 -13.80 -5.12 14.49
CA SER A 19 -14.68 -4.16 15.16
C SER A 19 -14.06 -2.77 15.36
N HIS A 20 -12.87 -2.53 14.80
CA HIS A 20 -12.07 -1.31 15.01
C HIS A 20 -12.11 -0.36 13.81
N TRP A 21 -13.05 -0.55 12.88
CA TRP A 21 -13.26 0.36 11.77
C TRP A 21 -14.19 1.50 12.16
N PHE A 22 -13.77 2.74 11.96
CA PHE A 22 -14.52 3.97 12.29
C PHE A 22 -14.56 4.95 11.10
N ALA A 23 -14.50 4.42 9.88
CA ALA A 23 -14.44 5.22 8.65
C ALA A 23 -13.37 6.31 8.72
N GLN A 24 -13.72 7.59 8.55
CA GLN A 24 -12.76 8.70 8.54
C GLN A 24 -11.95 8.84 9.84
N GLU A 25 -12.51 8.52 11.00
CA GLU A 25 -11.81 8.60 12.30
C GLU A 25 -10.67 7.57 12.40
N SER A 26 -10.70 6.52 11.56
CA SER A 26 -9.62 5.53 11.49
C SER A 26 -8.31 6.06 10.90
N PHE A 27 -8.32 7.27 10.34
CA PHE A 27 -7.21 7.86 9.61
C PHE A 27 -6.62 9.10 10.30
N GLU A 28 -6.85 9.28 11.61
CA GLU A 28 -6.14 10.32 12.37
C GLU A 28 -4.63 10.05 12.41
N ASN A 29 -4.21 8.79 12.56
CA ASN A 29 -2.83 8.37 12.43
C ASN A 29 -2.70 7.39 11.26
N ILE A 30 -1.79 7.67 10.34
CA ILE A 30 -1.53 6.82 9.18
C ILE A 30 -0.08 6.38 9.23
N VAL A 31 0.15 5.08 9.36
CA VAL A 31 1.48 4.48 9.39
C VAL A 31 1.72 3.79 8.06
N ILE A 32 2.82 4.10 7.37
CA ILE A 32 3.11 3.56 6.03
C ILE A 32 4.43 2.81 6.06
N PHE A 33 4.38 1.56 5.62
CA PHE A 33 5.51 0.74 5.24
C PHE A 33 5.49 0.58 3.73
N GLY A 34 6.60 0.89 3.06
CA GLY A 34 6.63 0.87 1.61
C GLY A 34 7.95 1.20 0.95
N ASP A 35 7.90 1.43 -0.36
CA ASP A 35 9.05 1.74 -1.20
C ASP A 35 8.99 3.17 -1.78
N SER A 36 9.61 3.39 -2.95
CA SER A 36 9.63 4.65 -3.68
C SER A 36 8.24 5.16 -4.04
N TYR A 37 7.27 4.28 -4.32
CA TYR A 37 5.90 4.71 -4.64
C TYR A 37 5.22 5.37 -3.44
N SER A 38 5.67 5.08 -2.22
CA SER A 38 5.20 5.73 -1.00
C SER A 38 6.08 6.89 -0.57
N LYS A 39 7.35 6.95 -1.00
CA LYS A 39 8.28 8.04 -0.70
C LYS A 39 9.42 8.11 -1.72
N LEU A 40 9.41 9.13 -2.58
CA LEU A 40 10.47 9.37 -3.56
C LEU A 40 11.09 10.76 -3.39
N ASN A 41 12.21 10.86 -2.66
CA ASN A 41 12.95 12.12 -2.45
C ASN A 41 12.03 13.32 -2.16
N ASP A 42 12.05 14.35 -3.02
CA ASP A 42 11.23 15.56 -2.92
C ASP A 42 9.94 15.50 -3.78
N SER A 43 9.68 14.36 -4.44
CA SER A 43 8.48 14.14 -5.26
C SER A 43 7.27 13.86 -4.39
N GLN A 44 6.11 14.37 -4.81
CA GLN A 44 4.83 14.09 -4.15
C GLN A 44 4.30 12.73 -4.58
N THR A 45 3.87 11.92 -3.60
CA THR A 45 3.31 10.59 -3.84
C THR A 45 1.84 10.52 -3.42
N TRP A 46 1.21 9.36 -3.60
CA TRP A 46 -0.17 9.12 -3.14
C TRP A 46 -0.34 9.45 -1.65
N VAL A 47 0.72 9.35 -0.85
CA VAL A 47 0.75 9.68 0.57
C VAL A 47 0.48 11.17 0.81
N ASP A 48 1.11 12.04 0.02
CA ASP A 48 0.90 13.49 0.12
C ASP A 48 -0.51 13.88 -0.30
N HIS A 49 -1.01 13.27 -1.37
CA HIS A 49 -2.37 13.48 -1.85
C HIS A 49 -3.42 12.98 -0.84
N LEU A 50 -3.23 11.78 -0.30
CA LEU A 50 -4.05 11.22 0.77
C LEU A 50 -4.11 12.17 1.97
N GLY A 51 -2.95 12.61 2.45
CA GLY A 51 -2.86 13.55 3.57
C GLY A 51 -3.55 14.87 3.30
N ARG A 52 -3.38 15.46 2.10
CA ARG A 52 -4.09 16.69 1.72
C ARG A 52 -5.59 16.51 1.67
N ARG A 53 -6.08 15.41 1.09
CA ARG A 53 -7.51 15.12 0.95
C ARG A 53 -8.16 14.90 2.31
N LEU A 54 -7.53 14.12 3.18
CA LEU A 54 -8.01 13.89 4.54
C LEU A 54 -7.96 15.16 5.39
N ARG A 55 -6.91 15.98 5.31
CA ARG A 55 -6.80 17.23 6.08
C ARG A 55 -7.84 18.30 5.73
N LYS A 56 -8.43 18.22 4.53
CA LYS A 56 -9.59 19.06 4.17
C LYS A 56 -10.85 18.66 4.95
N GLN A 57 -10.95 17.40 5.39
CA GLN A 57 -12.10 16.86 6.10
C GLN A 57 -11.87 16.81 7.63
N ASN A 58 -10.65 16.44 8.06
CA ASN A 58 -10.26 16.35 9.46
C ASN A 58 -8.84 16.93 9.66
N LYS A 59 -8.68 17.94 10.53
CA LYS A 59 -7.39 18.62 10.73
C LYS A 59 -6.36 17.81 11.53
N GLU A 60 -6.76 16.73 12.20
CA GLU A 60 -5.91 15.96 13.13
C GLU A 60 -5.09 14.84 12.47
N VAL A 61 -4.97 14.83 11.13
CA VAL A 61 -4.32 13.74 10.39
C VAL A 61 -2.78 13.86 10.44
N GLU A 62 -2.16 12.89 11.10
CA GLU A 62 -0.72 12.65 11.15
C GLU A 62 -0.32 11.46 10.28
N ILE A 63 0.79 11.61 9.54
CA ILE A 63 1.32 10.56 8.67
C ILE A 63 2.74 10.23 9.14
N HIS A 64 2.96 8.95 9.44
CA HIS A 64 4.23 8.37 9.83
C HIS A 64 4.71 7.44 8.71
N ASN A 65 5.50 8.00 7.79
CA ASN A 65 5.97 7.29 6.61
C ASN A 65 7.37 6.71 6.83
N PHE A 66 7.45 5.39 6.94
CA PHE A 66 8.69 4.62 7.13
C PHE A 66 9.27 4.09 5.82
N ALA A 67 8.57 4.31 4.69
CA ALA A 67 9.01 3.90 3.37
C ALA A 67 10.31 4.57 2.94
N PHE A 68 11.02 3.94 2.01
CA PHE A 68 12.16 4.53 1.31
C PHE A 68 12.38 3.88 -0.06
N PRO A 69 12.97 4.61 -1.03
CA PRO A 69 13.22 4.08 -2.38
C PRO A 69 14.04 2.79 -2.39
N GLY A 70 13.65 1.85 -3.26
CA GLY A 70 14.33 0.56 -3.45
C GLY A 70 14.07 -0.49 -2.37
N ALA A 71 13.22 -0.21 -1.38
CA ALA A 71 12.91 -1.17 -0.33
C ALA A 71 12.22 -2.42 -0.89
N THR A 72 12.72 -3.60 -0.48
CA THR A 72 12.06 -4.89 -0.70
C THR A 72 11.33 -5.35 0.57
N ALA A 73 10.34 -6.22 0.43
CA ALA A 73 9.73 -6.84 1.61
C ALA A 73 10.71 -7.77 2.32
N GLU A 74 11.52 -8.51 1.57
CA GLU A 74 12.47 -9.48 2.10
C GLU A 74 13.57 -8.82 2.96
N GLU A 75 14.26 -7.81 2.44
CA GLU A 75 15.47 -7.27 3.09
C GLU A 75 15.21 -6.07 4.01
N ASP A 76 14.15 -5.31 3.74
CA ASP A 76 14.01 -3.95 4.26
C ASP A 76 12.80 -3.72 5.16
N LEU A 77 11.74 -4.53 5.04
CA LEU A 77 10.54 -4.38 5.86
C LEU A 77 10.85 -4.47 7.36
N SER A 78 11.75 -5.39 7.75
CA SER A 78 12.21 -5.52 9.14
C SER A 78 12.92 -4.26 9.67
N LYS A 79 13.64 -3.53 8.79
CA LYS A 79 14.30 -2.26 9.13
C LYS A 79 13.25 -1.16 9.31
N GLN A 80 12.23 -1.11 8.45
CA GLN A 80 11.12 -0.16 8.60
C GLN A 80 10.34 -0.42 9.90
N LEU A 81 10.04 -1.68 10.21
CA LEU A 81 9.40 -2.09 11.48
C LEU A 81 10.25 -1.71 12.70
N SER A 82 11.56 -1.91 12.62
CA SER A 82 12.49 -1.50 13.69
C SER A 82 12.45 0.01 13.91
N ARG A 83 12.41 0.81 12.83
CA ARG A 83 12.27 2.27 12.91
C ARG A 83 10.90 2.70 13.44
N PHE A 84 9.84 1.96 13.15
CA PHE A 84 8.54 2.20 13.77
C PHE A 84 8.62 2.05 15.29
N PHE A 85 9.21 0.96 15.78
CA PHE A 85 9.31 0.70 17.22
C PHE A 85 10.31 1.61 17.97
N THR A 86 11.17 2.35 17.29
CA THR A 86 12.00 3.39 17.93
C THR A 86 11.19 4.66 18.22
N VAL A 87 10.12 4.91 17.45
CA VAL A 87 9.23 6.06 17.60
C VAL A 87 8.03 5.72 18.48
N PHE A 88 7.40 4.57 18.22
CA PHE A 88 6.19 4.13 18.91
C PHE A 88 6.47 2.90 19.77
N PRO A 89 6.24 2.98 21.08
CA PRO A 89 6.51 1.84 21.95
C PRO A 89 5.50 0.72 21.74
N THR A 90 5.89 -0.49 22.14
CA THR A 90 4.96 -1.62 22.21
C THR A 90 3.85 -1.37 23.24
N LYS A 91 2.69 -2.01 23.08
CA LYS A 91 1.52 -1.83 23.94
C LYS A 91 1.75 -2.17 25.43
N ASN A 92 2.75 -3.00 25.72
CA ASN A 92 3.13 -3.40 27.08
C ASN A 92 4.40 -2.70 27.59
N SER A 93 4.89 -1.69 26.85
CA SER A 93 6.09 -0.95 27.21
C SER A 93 5.89 -0.08 28.45
N SER A 94 6.94 0.09 29.25
CA SER A 94 6.97 1.07 30.36
C SER A 94 7.35 2.48 29.91
N SER A 95 7.37 2.75 28.60
CA SER A 95 7.65 4.07 28.04
C SER A 95 6.65 5.13 28.52
N LYS A 96 7.11 6.39 28.62
CA LYS A 96 6.23 7.54 28.90
C LYS A 96 5.41 7.97 27.68
N THR A 97 5.89 7.66 26.47
CA THR A 97 5.14 7.87 25.23
C THR A 97 4.06 6.80 25.14
N PRO A 98 2.78 7.14 24.92
CA PRO A 98 1.75 6.13 24.73
C PRO A 98 1.92 5.41 23.39
N PRO A 99 1.47 4.14 23.26
CA PRO A 99 1.31 3.51 21.96
C PRO A 99 0.27 4.25 21.12
N LEU A 100 0.28 4.01 19.81
CA LEU A 100 -0.75 4.53 18.91
C LEU A 100 -2.13 3.96 19.27
N ASP A 101 -3.16 4.81 19.20
CA ASP A 101 -4.53 4.39 19.48
C ASP A 101 -5.04 3.50 18.33
N PRO A 102 -5.40 2.23 18.59
CA PRO A 102 -5.87 1.31 17.56
C PRO A 102 -7.16 1.75 16.87
N ASP A 103 -8.00 2.56 17.50
CA ASP A 103 -9.27 3.06 16.92
C ASP A 103 -9.04 4.22 15.94
N LYS A 104 -7.89 4.89 16.06
CA LYS A 104 -7.51 6.08 15.29
C LYS A 104 -6.36 5.86 14.31
N THR A 105 -5.78 4.67 14.28
CA THR A 105 -4.56 4.38 13.52
C THR A 105 -4.79 3.33 12.43
N THR A 106 -4.45 3.66 11.19
CA THR A 106 -4.47 2.72 10.05
C THR A 106 -3.05 2.49 9.53
N PHE A 107 -2.71 1.22 9.33
CA PHE A 107 -1.41 0.77 8.84
C PHE A 107 -1.51 0.39 7.36
N PHE A 108 -0.69 1.01 6.53
CA PHE A 108 -0.54 0.70 5.12
C PHE A 108 0.72 -0.13 4.89
N ILE A 109 0.55 -1.24 4.17
CA ILE A 109 1.65 -2.10 3.71
C ILE A 109 1.63 -2.08 2.18
N PHE A 110 2.64 -1.43 1.59
CA PHE A 110 2.76 -1.30 0.14
C PHE A 110 4.21 -1.53 -0.31
N LEU A 111 4.53 -2.79 -0.55
CA LEU A 111 5.82 -3.31 -1.03
C LEU A 111 5.56 -4.33 -2.14
N GLY A 112 6.64 -4.76 -2.82
CA GLY A 112 6.59 -5.81 -3.83
C GLY A 112 7.03 -5.38 -5.22
N ILE A 113 7.09 -4.06 -5.51
CA ILE A 113 7.55 -3.57 -6.81
C ILE A 113 9.00 -3.99 -7.06
N ASN A 114 9.88 -3.76 -6.07
CA ASN A 114 11.29 -4.15 -6.16
C ASN A 114 11.45 -5.68 -6.14
N ASP A 115 10.68 -6.37 -5.28
CA ASP A 115 10.71 -7.83 -5.17
C ASP A 115 10.30 -8.51 -6.49
N CYS A 116 9.23 -8.05 -7.15
CA CYS A 116 8.83 -8.54 -8.48
C CYS A 116 9.87 -8.22 -9.57
N GLY A 117 10.73 -7.22 -9.35
CA GLY A 117 11.82 -6.87 -10.26
C GLY A 117 13.10 -7.71 -10.07
N SER A 118 13.27 -8.38 -8.94
CA SER A 118 14.52 -9.06 -8.58
C SER A 118 14.41 -10.53 -8.17
N THR A 119 13.20 -11.01 -7.87
CA THR A 119 12.97 -12.35 -7.29
C THR A 119 12.14 -13.22 -8.23
N ASP A 120 12.54 -14.48 -8.38
CA ASP A 120 11.82 -15.45 -9.22
C ASP A 120 10.47 -15.82 -8.61
N SER A 121 9.48 -16.13 -9.47
CA SER A 121 8.08 -16.35 -9.06
C SER A 121 7.93 -17.45 -8.00
N ASP A 122 8.77 -18.48 -8.03
CA ASP A 122 8.74 -19.61 -7.09
C ASP A 122 9.36 -19.28 -5.71
N GLU A 123 10.07 -18.16 -5.58
CA GLU A 123 10.64 -17.68 -4.32
C GLU A 123 9.75 -16.64 -3.62
N LEU A 124 8.78 -16.05 -4.34
CA LEU A 124 7.91 -14.98 -3.83
C LEU A 124 7.06 -15.40 -2.61
N GLU A 125 6.73 -16.68 -2.46
CA GLU A 125 5.96 -17.17 -1.30
C GLU A 125 6.68 -16.85 0.02
N PHE A 126 8.00 -17.09 0.09
CA PHE A 126 8.80 -16.79 1.27
C PHE A 126 8.89 -15.28 1.57
N VAL A 127 8.88 -14.47 0.52
CA VAL A 127 8.88 -13.01 0.65
C VAL A 127 7.54 -12.52 1.25
N ILE A 128 6.41 -13.07 0.80
CA ILE A 128 5.09 -12.73 1.35
C ILE A 128 4.96 -13.20 2.81
N GLU A 129 5.54 -14.35 3.19
CA GLU A 129 5.58 -14.78 4.60
C GLU A 129 6.24 -13.72 5.50
N THR A 130 7.28 -13.04 5.03
CA THR A 130 7.95 -11.95 5.76
C THR A 130 7.01 -10.76 6.01
N ILE A 131 6.09 -10.48 5.08
CA ILE A 131 5.05 -9.47 5.25
C ILE A 131 4.07 -9.91 6.36
N LEU A 132 3.62 -11.15 6.34
CA LEU A 132 2.70 -11.69 7.33
C LEU A 132 3.29 -11.62 8.74
N ASP A 133 4.56 -12.00 8.91
CA ASP A 133 5.28 -11.93 10.18
C ASP A 133 5.34 -10.49 10.72
N THR A 134 5.62 -9.52 9.85
CA THR A 134 5.64 -8.10 10.21
C THR A 134 4.27 -7.60 10.66
N VAL A 135 3.21 -7.97 9.93
CA VAL A 135 1.82 -7.59 10.25
C VAL A 135 1.39 -8.23 11.57
N HIS A 136 1.76 -9.49 11.80
CA HIS A 136 1.52 -10.18 13.06
C HIS A 136 2.21 -9.46 14.23
N ASP A 137 3.46 -9.03 14.03
CA ASP A 137 4.21 -8.25 15.01
C ASP A 137 3.53 -6.91 15.33
N LEU A 138 3.04 -6.18 14.33
CA LEU A 138 2.25 -4.96 14.54
C LEU A 138 0.98 -5.27 15.35
N TYR A 139 0.25 -6.32 15.00
CA TYR A 139 -0.97 -6.72 15.69
C TYR A 139 -0.73 -7.09 17.17
N VAL A 140 0.29 -7.89 17.44
CA VAL A 140 0.59 -8.41 18.79
C VAL A 140 1.33 -7.38 19.63
N LYS A 141 2.40 -6.77 19.09
CA LYS A 141 3.32 -5.90 19.84
C LYS A 141 2.87 -4.44 19.84
N ALA A 142 2.42 -3.90 18.72
CA ALA A 142 1.94 -2.51 18.64
C ALA A 142 0.46 -2.38 19.03
N GLY A 143 -0.30 -3.47 18.97
CA GLY A 143 -1.75 -3.42 19.17
C GLY A 143 -2.51 -2.91 17.94
N ALA A 144 -1.90 -2.95 16.75
CA ALA A 144 -2.51 -2.52 15.50
C ALA A 144 -3.81 -3.30 15.21
N ARG A 145 -4.82 -2.63 14.66
CA ARG A 145 -6.15 -3.20 14.38
C ARG A 145 -6.70 -2.92 12.98
N LYS A 146 -6.04 -2.08 12.19
CA LYS A 146 -6.48 -1.73 10.84
C LYS A 146 -5.32 -1.80 9.89
N PHE A 147 -5.45 -2.65 8.88
CA PHE A 147 -4.43 -2.90 7.88
C PHE A 147 -5.04 -2.70 6.50
N ILE A 148 -4.38 -1.86 5.69
CA ILE A 148 -4.67 -1.72 4.28
C ILE A 148 -3.44 -2.19 3.52
N PHE A 149 -3.59 -3.30 2.82
CA PHE A 149 -2.59 -3.81 1.90
C PHE A 149 -2.81 -3.18 0.54
N VAL A 150 -1.73 -2.88 -0.17
CA VAL A 150 -1.78 -2.38 -1.55
C VAL A 150 -1.05 -3.38 -2.43
N ASN A 151 -1.72 -3.89 -3.45
CA ASN A 151 -1.13 -4.83 -4.38
C ASN A 151 -0.22 -4.13 -5.41
N VAL A 152 0.67 -4.88 -6.05
CA VAL A 152 1.68 -4.35 -6.97
C VAL A 152 0.98 -3.90 -8.26
N PRO A 153 1.26 -2.68 -8.78
CA PRO A 153 0.72 -2.22 -10.05
C PRO A 153 1.19 -3.08 -11.24
N PRO A 154 0.57 -3.00 -12.43
CA PRO A 154 1.06 -3.63 -13.66
C PRO A 154 2.37 -2.98 -14.16
N ILE A 155 3.46 -3.19 -13.42
CA ILE A 155 4.80 -2.67 -13.73
C ILE A 155 5.41 -3.37 -14.94
N ASP A 156 4.85 -4.50 -15.38
CA ASP A 156 5.13 -5.16 -16.66
C ASP A 156 4.89 -4.25 -17.88
N ARG A 157 4.04 -3.23 -17.69
CA ARG A 157 3.71 -2.20 -18.69
C ARG A 157 4.54 -0.91 -18.53
N SER A 158 5.45 -0.84 -17.57
CA SER A 158 6.33 0.31 -17.41
C SER A 158 7.31 0.42 -18.59
N PRO A 159 7.75 1.65 -18.98
CA PRO A 159 8.73 1.81 -20.04
C PRO A 159 9.99 0.97 -19.84
N GLN A 160 10.50 0.89 -18.60
CA GLN A 160 11.67 0.08 -18.26
C GLN A 160 11.51 -1.39 -18.66
N VAL A 161 10.36 -1.99 -18.32
CA VAL A 161 10.11 -3.42 -18.53
C VAL A 161 9.76 -3.74 -19.99
N VAL A 162 9.05 -2.83 -20.65
CA VAL A 162 8.76 -2.95 -22.08
C VAL A 162 10.06 -2.87 -22.89
N ASP A 163 10.95 -1.93 -22.56
CA ASP A 163 12.22 -1.75 -23.26
C ASP A 163 13.22 -2.90 -23.01
N SER A 164 13.16 -3.55 -21.84
CA SER A 164 13.96 -4.76 -21.57
C SER A 164 13.43 -6.01 -22.26
N GLY A 165 12.19 -6.00 -22.75
CA GLY A 165 11.53 -7.15 -23.38
C GLY A 165 11.15 -8.26 -22.39
N SER A 166 10.98 -7.92 -21.11
CA SER A 166 10.67 -8.87 -20.02
C SER A 166 9.24 -8.73 -19.48
N SER A 167 8.32 -8.13 -20.25
CA SER A 167 6.92 -7.93 -19.82
C SER A 167 6.23 -9.21 -19.37
N ASP A 168 6.31 -10.31 -20.14
CA ASP A 168 5.65 -11.57 -19.77
C ASP A 168 6.16 -12.14 -18.43
N GLU A 169 7.47 -12.04 -18.18
CA GLU A 169 8.11 -12.52 -16.94
C GLU A 169 7.70 -11.67 -15.73
N ILE A 170 7.69 -10.34 -15.89
CA ILE A 170 7.28 -9.43 -14.83
C ILE A 170 5.76 -9.52 -14.58
N GLU A 171 4.94 -9.70 -15.62
CA GLU A 171 3.49 -9.92 -15.48
C GLU A 171 3.23 -11.17 -14.63
N GLU A 172 3.95 -12.27 -14.89
CA GLU A 172 3.85 -13.50 -14.11
C GLU A 172 4.21 -13.26 -12.63
N ARG A 173 5.31 -12.55 -12.35
CA ARG A 173 5.74 -12.23 -10.98
C ARG A 173 4.74 -11.33 -10.26
N VAL A 174 4.26 -10.27 -10.91
CA VAL A 174 3.25 -9.34 -10.36
C VAL A 174 1.96 -10.09 -10.06
N LYS A 175 1.51 -10.96 -10.96
CA LYS A 175 0.33 -11.78 -10.74
C LYS A 175 0.52 -12.72 -9.54
N THR A 176 1.67 -13.40 -9.48
CA THR A 176 2.01 -14.34 -8.39
C THR A 176 2.06 -13.62 -7.04
N TRP A 177 2.73 -12.46 -6.97
CA TRP A 177 2.75 -11.60 -5.79
C TRP A 177 1.35 -11.22 -5.33
N ASN A 178 0.53 -10.70 -6.24
CA ASN A 178 -0.80 -10.19 -5.93
C ASN A 178 -1.74 -11.32 -5.43
N ASP A 179 -1.67 -12.50 -6.05
CA ASP A 179 -2.44 -13.68 -5.63
C ASP A 179 -2.00 -14.18 -4.23
N LEU A 180 -0.69 -14.28 -3.98
CA LEU A 180 -0.15 -14.70 -2.68
C LEU A 180 -0.47 -13.69 -1.57
N LEU A 181 -0.35 -12.39 -1.86
CA LEU A 181 -0.65 -11.32 -0.92
C LEU A 181 -2.12 -11.38 -0.49
N GLU A 182 -3.05 -11.54 -1.43
CA GLU A 182 -4.48 -11.68 -1.15
C GLU A 182 -4.76 -12.92 -0.28
N ALA A 183 -4.17 -14.07 -0.61
CA ALA A 183 -4.32 -15.30 0.16
C ALA A 183 -3.85 -15.13 1.62
N GLN A 184 -2.65 -14.60 1.82
CA GLN A 184 -2.03 -14.46 3.13
C GLN A 184 -2.71 -13.41 4.00
N MET A 185 -3.20 -12.30 3.42
CA MET A 185 -3.99 -11.34 4.19
C MET A 185 -5.36 -11.89 4.61
N MET A 186 -5.97 -12.78 3.81
CA MET A 186 -7.22 -13.45 4.19
C MET A 186 -6.98 -14.41 5.35
N GLU A 187 -5.87 -15.15 5.34
CA GLU A 187 -5.45 -16.00 6.47
C GLU A 187 -5.20 -15.18 7.73
N PHE A 188 -4.49 -14.05 7.60
CA PHE A 188 -4.29 -13.11 8.70
C PHE A 188 -5.61 -12.58 9.26
N GLY A 189 -6.52 -12.13 8.40
CA GLY A 189 -7.85 -11.63 8.80
C GLY A 189 -8.69 -12.70 9.50
N ALA A 190 -8.61 -13.96 9.04
CA ALA A 190 -9.32 -15.09 9.65
C ALA A 190 -8.79 -15.44 11.05
N SER A 191 -7.46 -15.34 11.24
CA SER A 191 -6.79 -15.66 12.50
C SER A 191 -6.81 -14.49 13.51
N SER A 192 -6.93 -13.24 13.05
CA SER A 192 -6.83 -12.02 13.85
C SER A 192 -8.18 -11.30 14.00
N LYS A 193 -9.07 -11.84 14.84
CA LYS A 193 -10.49 -11.44 14.94
C LYS A 193 -10.77 -9.94 15.18
N GLU A 194 -9.87 -9.23 15.84
CA GLU A 194 -10.03 -7.79 16.10
C GLU A 194 -9.54 -6.92 14.92
N ALA A 195 -8.79 -7.48 13.99
CA ALA A 195 -8.21 -6.74 12.87
C ALA A 195 -9.24 -6.53 11.74
N ALA A 196 -9.34 -5.30 11.26
CA ALA A 196 -9.92 -4.97 9.96
C ALA A 196 -8.79 -4.99 8.93
N VAL A 197 -8.97 -5.75 7.85
CA VAL A 197 -7.96 -6.05 6.85
C VAL A 197 -8.56 -5.83 5.47
N LEU A 198 -8.00 -4.88 4.72
CA LEU A 198 -8.52 -4.44 3.43
C LEU A 198 -7.42 -4.57 2.37
N LEU A 199 -7.79 -5.01 1.16
CA LEU A 199 -6.90 -5.01 -0.01
C LEU A 199 -7.33 -3.88 -0.94
N PHE A 200 -6.50 -2.87 -1.11
CA PHE A 200 -6.67 -1.89 -2.17
C PHE A 200 -5.92 -2.33 -3.43
N SER A 201 -6.64 -2.40 -4.55
CA SER A 201 -6.08 -2.84 -5.83
C SER A 201 -5.54 -1.66 -6.62
N LEU A 202 -4.29 -1.27 -6.34
CA LEU A 202 -3.55 -0.34 -7.18
C LEU A 202 -3.35 -0.90 -8.59
N HIS A 203 -3.17 -2.22 -8.71
CA HIS A 203 -3.14 -2.92 -9.98
C HIS A 203 -4.34 -2.55 -10.85
N GLN A 204 -5.55 -2.70 -10.33
CA GLN A 204 -6.77 -2.40 -11.08
C GLN A 204 -6.92 -0.92 -11.43
N VAL A 205 -6.47 -0.01 -10.55
CA VAL A 205 -6.52 1.43 -10.83
C VAL A 205 -5.59 1.77 -11.99
N LEU A 206 -4.33 1.33 -11.94
CA LEU A 206 -3.36 1.67 -12.98
C LEU A 206 -3.68 0.96 -14.30
N THR A 207 -4.18 -0.28 -14.29
CA THR A 207 -4.69 -0.94 -15.50
C THR A 207 -5.73 -0.07 -16.20
N GLU A 208 -6.67 0.50 -15.46
CA GLU A 208 -7.74 1.32 -16.05
C GLU A 208 -7.22 2.65 -16.61
N VAL A 209 -6.26 3.28 -15.92
CA VAL A 209 -5.58 4.49 -16.41
C VAL A 209 -4.86 4.19 -17.72
N LEU A 210 -4.11 3.09 -17.78
CA LEU A 210 -3.34 2.70 -18.97
C LEU A 210 -4.22 2.24 -20.14
N GLU A 211 -5.40 1.66 -19.86
CA GLU A 211 -6.35 1.22 -20.90
C GLU A 211 -7.27 2.34 -21.41
N ASN A 212 -7.55 3.35 -20.57
CA ASN A 212 -8.48 4.42 -20.89
C ASN A 212 -7.88 5.81 -20.59
N PRO A 213 -6.69 6.15 -21.10
CA PRO A 213 -5.95 7.36 -20.70
C PRO A 213 -6.77 8.65 -20.84
N PHE A 214 -7.57 8.77 -21.90
CA PHE A 214 -8.45 9.93 -22.13
C PHE A 214 -9.49 10.16 -21.04
N THR A 215 -9.93 9.11 -20.33
CA THR A 215 -10.88 9.25 -19.21
C THR A 215 -10.24 9.87 -17.96
N PHE A 216 -8.91 9.93 -17.93
CA PHE A 216 -8.09 10.50 -16.88
C PHE A 216 -7.29 11.71 -17.37
N ASP A 217 -7.73 12.35 -18.46
CA ASP A 217 -7.09 13.52 -19.07
C ASP A 217 -5.65 13.29 -19.59
N PHE A 218 -5.28 12.03 -19.84
CA PHE A 218 -4.03 11.66 -20.51
C PHE A 218 -4.21 11.46 -22.01
N SER A 219 -3.12 11.58 -22.76
CA SER A 219 -3.04 11.32 -24.19
C SER A 219 -2.91 9.83 -24.51
N GLU A 220 -3.17 9.46 -25.76
CA GLU A 220 -3.08 8.06 -26.23
C GLU A 220 -1.66 7.48 -26.12
N ASP A 221 -0.62 8.33 -26.20
CA ASP A 221 0.79 7.92 -26.18
C ASP A 221 1.34 7.80 -24.75
N ASP A 222 0.67 8.39 -23.74
CA ASP A 222 1.16 8.41 -22.36
C ASP A 222 1.35 7.03 -21.71
N PRO A 223 0.54 5.99 -22.00
CA PRO A 223 0.71 4.67 -21.39
C PRO A 223 2.08 4.01 -21.64
N THR A 224 2.81 4.42 -22.68
CA THR A 224 4.12 3.86 -23.05
C THR A 224 5.24 4.90 -23.06
N THR A 225 4.94 6.17 -22.76
CA THR A 225 5.91 7.27 -22.86
C THR A 225 6.59 7.52 -21.50
N GLN A 226 7.89 7.22 -21.42
CA GLN A 226 8.75 7.68 -20.33
C GLN A 226 8.80 9.21 -20.29
N GLY A 227 8.60 9.81 -19.10
CA GLY A 227 8.51 11.27 -18.94
C GLY A 227 7.23 11.86 -19.55
N GLY A 228 6.20 11.03 -19.77
CA GLY A 228 4.89 11.41 -20.25
C GLY A 228 3.94 11.80 -19.11
N GLY A 229 2.64 11.79 -19.39
CA GLY A 229 1.60 12.12 -18.42
C GLY A 229 1.38 11.04 -17.34
N ILE A 230 1.71 9.78 -17.60
CA ILE A 230 1.50 8.64 -16.68
C ILE A 230 2.80 8.24 -15.98
N TRP A 231 3.87 8.06 -16.74
CA TRP A 231 5.19 7.64 -16.25
C TRP A 231 6.12 8.84 -16.14
N GLU A 232 6.52 9.20 -14.93
CA GLU A 232 7.48 10.28 -14.65
C GLU A 232 8.87 9.91 -15.15
N ASP A 233 9.29 8.67 -14.88
CA ASP A 233 10.50 8.06 -15.40
C ASP A 233 10.18 6.68 -16.00
N ASP A 234 11.14 5.77 -16.05
CA ASP A 234 10.96 4.46 -16.66
C ASP A 234 10.16 3.47 -15.77
N LEU A 235 9.88 3.81 -14.51
CA LEU A 235 9.13 2.97 -13.56
C LEU A 235 8.13 3.72 -12.68
N HIS A 236 8.40 4.97 -12.31
CA HIS A 236 7.61 5.74 -11.35
C HIS A 236 6.49 6.52 -12.02
N LEU A 237 5.39 6.67 -11.27
CA LEU A 237 4.20 7.36 -11.72
C LEU A 237 4.32 8.87 -11.50
N THR A 238 3.66 9.64 -12.37
CA THR A 238 3.54 11.09 -12.20
C THR A 238 2.70 11.44 -10.96
N ILE A 239 2.82 12.70 -10.53
CA ILE A 239 2.03 13.25 -9.43
C ILE A 239 0.51 13.19 -9.73
N GLU A 240 0.11 13.35 -10.99
CA GLU A 240 -1.28 13.25 -11.44
C GLU A 240 -1.84 11.85 -11.20
N VAL A 241 -1.09 10.81 -11.58
CA VAL A 241 -1.51 9.42 -11.32
C VAL A 241 -1.55 9.16 -9.82
N HIS A 242 -0.54 9.60 -9.06
CA HIS A 242 -0.56 9.50 -7.59
C HIS A 242 -1.79 10.17 -6.94
N ASP A 243 -2.32 11.27 -7.50
CA ASP A 243 -3.59 11.86 -7.04
C ASP A 243 -4.79 10.96 -7.33
N ILE A 244 -4.85 10.36 -8.52
CA ILE A 244 -5.88 9.39 -8.89
C ILE A 244 -5.87 8.21 -7.90
N LEU A 245 -4.69 7.70 -7.55
CA LEU A 245 -4.56 6.60 -6.57
C LEU A 245 -5.15 6.98 -5.22
N ALA A 246 -4.78 8.15 -4.70
CA ALA A 246 -5.27 8.63 -3.42
C ALA A 246 -6.80 8.85 -3.44
N GLU A 247 -7.34 9.35 -4.56
CA GLU A 247 -8.78 9.51 -4.74
C GLU A 247 -9.52 8.17 -4.72
N ARG A 248 -9.07 7.20 -5.54
CA ARG A 248 -9.69 5.88 -5.63
C ARG A 248 -9.60 5.12 -4.32
N LEU A 249 -8.48 5.24 -3.61
CA LEU A 249 -8.31 4.66 -2.28
C LEU A 249 -9.35 5.22 -1.31
N LEU A 250 -9.44 6.54 -1.18
CA LEU A 250 -10.40 7.16 -0.25
C LEU A 250 -11.86 6.85 -0.60
N ALA A 251 -12.20 6.87 -1.88
CA ALA A 251 -13.54 6.52 -2.35
C ALA A 251 -13.89 5.03 -2.13
N SER A 252 -12.89 4.17 -1.95
CA SER A 252 -13.11 2.75 -1.69
C SER A 252 -13.30 2.43 -0.21
N VAL A 253 -12.73 3.25 0.68
CA VAL A 253 -12.70 2.97 2.13
C VAL A 253 -13.68 3.82 2.96
N PHE A 254 -14.31 4.83 2.35
CA PHE A 254 -15.34 5.68 2.95
C PHE A 254 -16.69 5.50 2.27
#